data_AF-A0A356CIR9-F1
#
_entry.id   AF-A0A356CIR9-F1
#
_cell.length_a   1.000
_cell.length_b   1.000
_cell.length_c   1.000
_cell.angle_alpha   90.00
_cell.angle_beta   90.00
_cell.angle_gamma   90.00
#
_symmetry.space_group_name_H-M   'P 1'
#
loop_
_entity.id
_entity.type
_entity.pdbx_description
1 polymer ?
#
loop_
_entity_poly.entity_id
_entity_poly.type
_entity_poly.pdbx_seq_one_letter_code
_entity_poly.pdbx_strand_id
1 'polypeptide(L)'
;MVTSITSLGRSGLSDWMLQRVAAAVMTAYVIFITAYLMVNPDLSYEQWRGLHSSLPMRMFSLMTILSIAAHAWIGMWCVFTDYVTVRLIGPKATIVRIFF
;
A
#
# COMPACT_ATOMS: atom_id res chain seq x y z
N MET A 1 11.59 2.16 23.26
CA MET A 1 10.50 1.80 22.32
C MET A 1 10.50 0.28 22.18
N VAL A 2 9.32 -0.35 22.24
CA VAL A 2 9.20 -1.80 22.01
C VAL A 2 9.30 -2.06 20.51
N THR A 3 10.27 -2.87 20.11
CA THR A 3 10.45 -3.34 18.74
C THR A 3 9.61 -4.59 18.53
N SER A 4 8.66 -4.57 17.60
CA SER A 4 7.92 -5.77 17.20
C SER A 4 8.76 -6.56 16.20
N ILE A 5 9.01 -7.84 16.46
CA ILE A 5 9.74 -8.73 15.53
C ILE A 5 8.86 -9.26 14.39
N THR A 6 7.55 -9.00 14.45
CA THR A 6 6.56 -9.50 13.48
C THR A 6 6.04 -8.43 12.54
N SER A 7 6.37 -7.15 12.74
CA SER A 7 5.99 -6.07 11.80
C SER A 7 7.19 -5.63 10.95
N LEU A 8 6.90 -5.07 9.78
CA LEU A 8 7.91 -4.69 8.78
C LEU A 8 8.76 -3.49 9.26
N GLY A 9 8.19 -2.61 10.09
CA GLY A 9 8.89 -1.50 10.71
C GLY A 9 9.54 -1.87 12.04
N ARG A 10 10.64 -1.17 12.33
CA ARG A 10 11.41 -1.34 13.58
C ARG A 10 10.62 -0.88 14.81
N SER A 11 9.61 -0.03 14.64
CA SER A 11 8.73 0.45 15.70
C SER A 11 7.37 0.90 15.17
N GLY A 12 6.37 0.98 16.06
CA GLY A 12 5.05 1.51 15.69
C GLY A 12 5.09 2.94 15.13
N LEU A 13 6.06 3.77 15.54
CA LEU A 13 6.25 5.09 14.95
C LEU A 13 6.76 5.01 13.50
N SER A 14 7.66 4.08 13.18
CA SER A 14 8.12 3.89 11.80
C SER A 14 7.00 3.34 10.91
N ASP A 15 6.23 2.38 11.41
CA ASP A 15 5.06 1.83 10.71
C ASP A 15 4.01 2.91 10.44
N TRP A 16 3.74 3.75 11.44
CA TRP A 16 2.85 4.89 11.31
C TRP A 16 3.31 5.85 10.21
N MET A 17 4.59 6.23 10.19
CA MET A 17 5.14 7.15 9.19
C MET A 17 5.10 6.54 7.79
N LEU A 18 5.52 5.27 7.64
CA LEU A 18 5.52 4.58 6.36
C LEU A 18 4.11 4.50 5.77
N GLN A 19 3.10 4.25 6.61
CA GLN A 19 1.70 4.26 6.23
C GLN A 19 1.25 5.60 5.61
N ARG A 20 1.64 6.74 6.21
CA ARG A 20 1.23 8.08 5.73
C ARG A 20 1.91 8.44 4.42
N VAL A 21 3.21 8.15 4.30
CA VAL A 21 3.96 8.40 3.07
C VAL A 21 3.41 7.56 1.92
N ALA A 22 3.19 6.26 2.16
CA ALA A 22 2.59 5.37 1.16
C ALA A 22 1.19 5.84 0.73
N ALA A 23 0.36 6.24 1.69
CA ALA A 23 -0.97 6.79 1.41
C ALA A 23 -0.91 8.07 0.55
N ALA A 24 0.04 8.97 0.83
CA ALA A 24 0.22 10.20 0.04
C ALA A 24 0.62 9.92 -1.41
N VAL A 25 1.57 8.99 -1.63
CA VAL A 25 1.98 8.57 -2.98
C VAL A 25 0.80 7.94 -3.74
N MET A 26 0.07 7.02 -3.13
CA MET A 26 -1.10 6.38 -3.73
C MET A 26 -2.20 7.40 -4.06
N THR A 27 -2.47 8.35 -3.14
CA THR A 27 -3.47 9.41 -3.34
C THR A 27 -3.09 10.30 -4.52
N ALA A 28 -1.83 10.71 -4.61
CA ALA A 28 -1.34 11.50 -5.73
C ALA A 28 -1.51 10.73 -7.07
N TYR A 29 -1.25 9.43 -7.08
CA TYR A 29 -1.41 8.60 -8.27
C TYR A 29 -2.87 8.50 -8.71
N VAL A 30 -3.78 8.27 -7.77
CA VAL A 30 -5.22 8.23 -8.04
C VAL A 30 -5.71 9.56 -8.58
N ILE A 31 -5.32 10.68 -7.96
CA ILE A 31 -5.69 12.03 -8.43
C ILE A 31 -5.17 12.24 -9.86
N PHE A 32 -3.90 11.92 -10.13
CA PHE A 32 -3.29 12.10 -11.44
C PHE A 32 -4.00 11.29 -12.53
N ILE A 33 -4.18 9.98 -12.32
CA ILE A 33 -4.86 9.11 -13.30
C ILE A 33 -6.30 9.56 -13.52
N THR A 34 -7.03 9.87 -12.45
CA THR A 34 -8.43 10.33 -12.55
C THR A 34 -8.52 11.63 -13.34
N ALA A 35 -7.69 12.63 -13.01
CA ALA A 35 -7.64 13.89 -13.73
C ALA A 35 -7.25 13.70 -15.21
N TYR A 36 -6.28 12.81 -15.48
CA TYR A 36 -5.87 12.50 -16.85
C TYR A 36 -7.03 11.92 -17.66
N LEU A 37 -7.81 10.98 -17.09
CA LEU A 37 -8.98 10.41 -17.75
C LEU A 37 -10.10 11.43 -17.92
N MET A 38 -10.32 12.33 -16.95
CA MET A 38 -11.35 13.38 -17.05
C MET A 38 -11.05 14.44 -18.11
N VAL A 39 -9.78 14.80 -18.29
CA VAL A 39 -9.36 15.82 -19.28
C VAL A 39 -9.20 15.23 -20.69
N ASN A 40 -9.14 13.90 -20.83
CA ASN A 40 -8.99 13.20 -22.11
C ASN A 40 -10.17 12.23 -22.35
N PRO A 41 -11.39 12.73 -22.65
CA PRO A 41 -12.58 11.87 -22.80
C PRO A 41 -12.50 10.90 -23.99
N ASP A 42 -11.84 11.29 -25.09
CA ASP A 42 -11.64 10.46 -26.29
C ASP A 42 -10.25 9.81 -26.32
N LEU A 43 -9.81 9.27 -25.18
CA LEU A 43 -8.47 8.71 -25.01
C LEU A 43 -8.20 7.55 -25.99
N SER A 44 -7.22 7.73 -26.88
CA SER A 44 -6.78 6.68 -27.80
C SER A 44 -5.78 5.71 -27.17
N TYR A 45 -5.65 4.52 -27.75
CA TYR A 45 -4.63 3.55 -27.34
C TYR A 45 -3.21 4.12 -27.46
N GLU A 46 -2.91 4.85 -28.54
CA GLU A 46 -1.58 5.44 -28.75
C GLU A 46 -1.23 6.46 -27.66
N GLN A 47 -2.20 7.28 -27.27
CA GLN A 47 -2.03 8.26 -26.20
C GLN A 47 -1.81 7.59 -24.84
N TRP A 48 -2.61 6.58 -24.50
CA TRP A 48 -2.46 5.82 -23.26
C TRP A 48 -1.10 5.09 -23.20
N ARG A 49 -0.72 4.42 -24.29
CA ARG A 49 0.58 3.78 -24.44
C ARG A 49 1.71 4.81 -24.32
N GLY A 50 1.55 5.99 -24.92
CA GLY A 50 2.50 7.10 -24.85
C GLY A 50 2.77 7.51 -23.41
N LEU A 51 1.73 7.81 -22.63
CA LEU A 51 1.83 8.16 -21.21
C LEU A 51 2.61 7.08 -20.43
N HIS A 52 2.17 5.81 -20.51
CA HIS A 52 2.76 4.71 -19.75
C HIS A 52 4.12 4.20 -20.29
N SER A 53 4.51 4.61 -21.50
CA SER A 53 5.85 4.36 -22.03
C SER A 53 6.92 5.33 -21.50
N SER A 54 6.50 6.50 -21.03
CA SER A 54 7.40 7.53 -20.52
C SER A 54 8.06 7.10 -19.21
N LEU A 55 9.34 7.47 -19.03
CA LEU A 55 10.09 7.15 -17.81
C LEU A 55 9.44 7.73 -16.54
N PRO A 56 8.95 9.00 -16.51
CA PRO A 56 8.30 9.54 -15.32
C PRO A 56 7.08 8.73 -14.89
N MET A 57 6.21 8.34 -15.84
CA MET A 57 5.01 7.57 -15.51
C MET A 57 5.35 6.16 -15.01
N ARG A 58 6.36 5.51 -15.60
CA ARG A 58 6.84 4.20 -15.15
C ARG A 58 7.39 4.26 -13.72
N MET A 59 8.20 5.27 -13.41
CA MET A 59 8.72 5.48 -12.06
C MET A 59 7.59 5.76 -11.07
N PHE A 60 6.62 6.60 -11.44
CA PHE A 60 5.47 6.89 -10.59
C PHE A 60 4.60 5.66 -10.32
N SER A 61 4.35 4.85 -11.35
CA SER A 61 3.62 3.58 -11.24
C SER A 61 4.37 2.59 -10.33
N LEU A 62 5.70 2.47 -10.52
CA LEU A 62 6.54 1.61 -9.68
C LEU A 62 6.50 2.04 -8.20
N MET A 63 6.66 3.34 -7.93
CA MET A 63 6.56 3.90 -6.58
C MET A 63 5.18 3.64 -5.96
N THR A 64 4.12 3.72 -6.76
CA THR A 64 2.75 3.43 -6.32
C THR A 64 2.59 1.95 -5.97
N ILE A 65 3.13 1.03 -6.78
CA ILE A 65 3.09 -0.41 -6.47
C ILE A 65 3.83 -0.72 -5.17
N LEU A 66 5.02 -0.14 -4.96
CA LEU A 66 5.77 -0.29 -3.71
C LEU A 66 5.01 0.29 -2.52
N SER A 67 4.35 1.44 -2.71
CA SER A 67 3.52 2.07 -1.68
C SER A 67 2.31 1.20 -1.32
N ILE A 68 1.63 0.61 -2.32
CA ILE A 68 0.54 -0.34 -2.08
C ILE A 68 1.04 -1.54 -1.28
N ALA A 69 2.19 -2.11 -1.64
CA ALA A 69 2.75 -3.25 -0.91
C ALA A 69 3.02 -2.90 0.56
N ALA A 70 3.64 -1.76 0.84
CA ALA A 70 3.91 -1.29 2.20
C ALA A 70 2.63 -0.96 2.98
N HIS A 71 1.69 -0.22 2.36
CA HIS A 71 0.43 0.19 2.95
C HIS A 71 -0.47 -1.01 3.25
N ALA A 72 -0.59 -1.95 2.32
CA ALA A 72 -1.37 -3.16 2.49
C ALA A 72 -0.74 -4.08 3.53
N TRP A 73 0.57 -4.26 3.54
CA TRP A 73 1.26 -5.09 4.53
C TRP A 73 0.99 -4.61 5.96
N ILE A 74 1.31 -3.33 6.26
CA ILE A 74 1.11 -2.78 7.61
C ILE A 74 -0.38 -2.77 7.97
N GLY A 75 -1.25 -2.42 7.03
CA GLY A 75 -2.69 -2.38 7.26
C GLY A 75 -3.27 -3.75 7.61
N MET A 76 -2.91 -4.78 6.83
CA MET A 76 -3.35 -6.15 7.09
C MET A 76 -2.77 -6.69 8.39
N TRP A 77 -1.50 -6.41 8.68
CA TRP A 77 -0.88 -6.77 9.96
C TRP A 77 -1.68 -6.21 11.14
N CYS A 78 -2.00 -4.91 11.14
CA CYS A 78 -2.83 -4.29 12.18
C CYS A 78 -4.20 -4.99 12.32
N VAL A 79 -4.88 -5.25 11.20
CA VAL A 79 -6.17 -5.96 11.19
C VAL A 79 -6.04 -7.36 11.81
N PHE A 80 -5.01 -8.12 11.43
CA PHE A 80 -4.81 -9.48 11.95
C PHE A 80 -4.45 -9.46 13.44
N THR A 81 -3.60 -8.56 13.90
CA THR A 81 -3.23 -8.47 15.31
C THR A 81 -4.39 -8.02 16.19
N ASP A 82 -5.27 -7.15 15.69
CA ASP A 82 -6.42 -6.65 16.44
C ASP A 82 -7.57 -7.66 16.49
N TYR A 83 -7.90 -8.29 15.35
CA TYR A 83 -9.13 -9.07 15.24
C TYR A 83 -8.93 -10.58 15.29
N VAL A 84 -7.77 -11.12 14.89
CA VAL A 84 -7.55 -12.58 14.89
C VAL A 84 -7.03 -13.04 16.25
N THR A 85 -7.89 -13.07 17.27
CA THR A 85 -7.47 -13.34 18.66
C THR A 85 -7.63 -14.80 19.07
N VAL A 86 -6.86 -15.22 20.08
CA VAL A 86 -7.02 -16.55 20.72
C VAL A 86 -8.43 -16.74 21.28
N ARG A 87 -9.05 -15.64 21.76
CA ARG A 87 -10.45 -15.65 22.23
C ARG A 87 -11.43 -16.06 21.13
N LEU A 88 -11.18 -15.66 19.88
CA LEU A 88 -12.10 -15.87 18.76
C LEU A 88 -11.83 -17.17 18.00
N ILE A 89 -10.55 -17.53 17.78
CA ILE A 89 -10.18 -18.69 16.94
C ILE A 89 -9.20 -19.68 17.60
N GLY A 90 -9.01 -19.56 18.92
CA GLY A 90 -8.17 -20.46 19.70
C GLY A 90 -6.68 -20.35 19.36
N PRO A 91 -5.88 -21.40 19.65
CA PRO A 91 -4.43 -21.40 19.44
C PRO A 91 -3.99 -21.14 18.00
N LYS A 92 -4.88 -21.34 17.02
CA LYS A 92 -4.62 -21.07 15.59
C LYS A 92 -4.36 -19.58 15.32
N ALA A 93 -4.85 -18.68 16.18
CA ALA A 93 -4.64 -17.23 16.06
C ALA A 93 -3.16 -16.85 15.95
N THR A 94 -2.31 -17.45 16.78
CA THR A 94 -0.88 -17.15 16.79
C THR A 94 -0.21 -17.56 15.48
N ILE A 95 -0.61 -18.70 14.92
CA ILE A 95 -0.08 -19.18 13.63
C ILE A 95 -0.48 -18.21 12.52
N VAL A 96 -1.76 -17.85 12.45
CA VAL A 96 -2.27 -16.94 11.41
C VAL A 96 -1.58 -15.57 11.45
N ARG A 97 -1.37 -14.99 12.65
CA ARG A 97 -0.67 -13.70 12.84
C ARG A 97 0.84 -13.71 12.56
N ILE A 98 1.45 -14.89 12.40
CA ILE A 98 2.89 -15.00 12.08
C ILE A 98 3.08 -15.13 10.57
N PHE A 99 2.12 -15.74 9.87
CA PHE A 99 2.15 -15.88 8.42
C PHE A 99 1.61 -14.65 7.67
N PHE A 100 0.92 -13.76 8.38
CA PHE A 100 0.37 -12.49 7.88
C PHE A 100 0.65 -11.36 8.87
#